data_AF-A0A7S2IAV4-F1
#
_entry.id   AF-A0A7S2IAV4-F1
#
_cell.length_a   1.000
_cell.length_b   1.000
_cell.length_c   1.000
_cell.angle_alpha   90.00
_cell.angle_beta   90.00
_cell.angle_gamma   90.00
#
_symmetry.space_group_name_H-M   'P 1'
#
loop_
_entity.id
_entity.type
_entity.pdbx_description
1 polymer ?
#
loop_
_entity_poly.entity_id
_entity_poly.type
_entity_poly.pdbx_seq_one_letter_code
_entity_poly.pdbx_strand_id
1 'polypeptide(L)'
;RDAFGISRSSYAASFPNDLTELASDWRTKLKESVSEGASGCFFYRVLDRARAGGQTSTLIVKQISSSEKQTLMRILPAYRRHVERRKGRSFICYFGVHSMPLSWTFSRKVFFVVMRNFLPAKMWLTFDLKGATANRRGVDAG
;
A
#
# COMPACT_ATOMS: atom_id res chain seq x y z
N ARG A 1 5.09 8.72 10.37
CA ARG A 1 4.44 9.58 9.35
C ARG A 1 5.08 10.96 9.34
N ASP A 2 5.24 11.59 10.49
CA ASP A 2 5.89 12.91 10.63
C ASP A 2 7.30 12.96 10.04
N ALA A 3 8.11 11.93 10.30
CA ALA A 3 9.44 11.79 9.69
C ALA A 3 9.41 11.73 8.14
N PHE A 4 8.27 11.41 7.53
CA PHE A 4 8.06 11.39 6.08
C PHE A 4 7.38 12.66 5.53
N GLY A 5 7.13 13.67 6.37
CA GLY A 5 6.45 14.90 5.99
C GLY A 5 4.95 14.75 5.73
N ILE A 6 4.31 13.72 6.29
CA ILE A 6 2.87 13.47 6.12
C ILE A 6 2.14 13.85 7.41
N SER A 7 1.29 14.87 7.32
CA SER A 7 0.44 15.29 8.43
C SER A 7 -0.70 14.29 8.68
N ARG A 8 -1.18 14.23 9.93
CA ARG A 8 -2.31 13.37 10.30
C ARG A 8 -3.58 13.72 9.53
N SER A 9 -3.84 15.00 9.30
CA SER A 9 -5.02 15.48 8.56
C SER A 9 -4.96 15.10 7.07
N SER A 10 -3.81 15.31 6.41
CA SER A 10 -3.64 14.92 5.00
C SER A 10 -3.75 13.41 4.81
N TYR A 11 -3.19 12.63 5.74
CA TYR A 11 -3.35 11.18 5.74
C TYR A 11 -4.80 10.75 5.94
N ALA A 12 -5.49 11.33 6.93
CA ALA A 12 -6.90 11.02 7.20
C ALA A 12 -7.81 11.36 6.02
N ALA A 13 -7.58 12.49 5.34
CA ALA A 13 -8.36 12.88 4.15
C ALA A 13 -8.23 11.88 2.98
N SER A 14 -7.23 11.00 3.00
CA SER A 14 -7.07 9.93 2.00
C SER A 14 -7.95 8.71 2.28
N PHE A 15 -8.54 8.59 3.47
CA PHE A 15 -9.37 7.48 3.89
C PHE A 15 -10.69 8.03 4.46
N PRO A 16 -11.81 7.90 3.74
CA PRO A 16 -13.10 8.38 4.23
C PRO A 16 -13.52 7.63 5.49
N ASN A 17 -14.22 8.31 6.40
CA ASN A 17 -14.70 7.70 7.64
C ASN A 17 -15.96 6.85 7.40
N ASP A 18 -16.72 7.19 6.35
CA ASP A 18 -17.95 6.52 5.96
C ASP A 18 -17.93 6.21 4.46
N LEU A 19 -18.52 5.07 4.07
CA LEU A 19 -18.63 4.71 2.65
C LEU A 19 -19.52 5.68 1.87
N THR A 20 -20.43 6.39 2.54
CA THR A 20 -21.26 7.46 1.98
C THR A 20 -20.47 8.72 1.64
N GLU A 21 -19.32 8.95 2.28
CA GLU A 21 -18.36 10.00 1.89
C GLU A 21 -17.63 9.62 0.59
N LEU A 22 -17.57 8.33 0.26
CA LEU A 22 -17.20 7.93 -1.07
C LEU A 22 -18.39 8.21 -2.00
N ALA A 23 -18.22 9.21 -2.88
CA ALA A 23 -19.06 9.35 -4.07
C ALA A 23 -19.30 7.98 -4.76
N SER A 24 -20.42 7.87 -5.48
CA SER A 24 -20.89 6.63 -6.13
C SER A 24 -19.85 5.90 -6.99
N ASP A 25 -18.77 6.60 -7.36
CA ASP A 25 -17.57 6.11 -8.05
C ASP A 25 -16.50 5.52 -7.10
N TRP A 26 -16.83 5.12 -5.87
CA TRP A 26 -15.85 4.64 -4.87
C TRP A 26 -14.98 3.48 -5.34
N ARG A 27 -15.52 2.63 -6.21
CA ARG A 27 -14.80 1.54 -6.90
C ARG A 27 -13.69 2.08 -7.81
N THR A 28 -13.87 3.27 -8.36
CA THR A 28 -12.84 4.00 -9.12
C THR A 28 -11.77 4.57 -8.19
N LYS A 29 -12.14 4.98 -6.95
CA LYS A 29 -11.21 5.53 -5.95
C LYS A 29 -10.26 4.49 -5.35
N LEU A 30 -10.73 3.25 -5.21
CA LEU A 30 -9.96 2.10 -4.77
C LEU A 30 -9.84 1.12 -5.92
N LYS A 31 -8.91 1.40 -6.84
CA LYS A 31 -8.64 0.45 -7.92
C LYS A 31 -7.96 -0.78 -7.33
N GLU A 32 -8.75 -1.84 -7.20
CA GLU A 32 -8.27 -3.17 -6.85
C GLU A 32 -7.35 -3.68 -7.95
N SER A 33 -6.25 -4.27 -7.50
CA SER A 33 -5.41 -5.07 -8.35
C SER A 33 -4.94 -6.25 -7.51
N VAL A 34 -5.02 -7.44 -8.08
CA VAL A 34 -4.45 -8.64 -7.47
C VAL A 34 -2.96 -8.59 -7.73
N SER A 35 -2.12 -8.77 -6.69
CA SER A 35 -0.68 -8.77 -6.93
C SER A 35 -0.35 -9.93 -7.86
N GLU A 36 0.26 -9.67 -9.02
CA GLU A 36 0.72 -10.69 -9.98
C GLU A 36 1.80 -11.64 -9.38
N GLY A 37 2.24 -11.39 -8.15
CA GLY A 37 3.14 -12.28 -7.42
C GLY A 37 2.45 -13.51 -6.86
N ALA A 38 3.23 -14.57 -6.62
CA ALA A 38 2.80 -15.87 -6.09
C ALA A 38 2.03 -15.84 -4.76
N SER A 39 1.96 -14.68 -4.09
CA SER A 39 1.32 -14.51 -2.79
C SER A 39 -0.21 -14.34 -2.84
N GLY A 40 -0.81 -14.06 -4.01
CA GLY A 40 -2.27 -13.87 -4.14
C GLY A 40 -2.87 -12.81 -3.22
N CYS A 41 -2.07 -11.83 -2.78
CA CYS A 41 -2.48 -10.81 -1.82
C CYS A 41 -3.12 -9.61 -2.52
N PHE A 42 -4.15 -9.03 -1.93
CA PHE A 42 -4.80 -7.84 -2.47
C PHE A 42 -3.93 -6.59 -2.33
N PHE A 43 -3.93 -5.73 -3.35
CA PHE A 43 -3.35 -4.39 -3.25
C PHE A 43 -4.24 -3.33 -3.90
N TYR A 44 -4.39 -2.21 -3.19
CA TYR A 44 -5.21 -1.08 -3.61
C TYR A 44 -4.34 0.17 -3.73
N ARG A 45 -4.49 0.91 -4.82
CA ARG A 45 -3.94 2.26 -4.98
C ARG A 45 -4.98 3.27 -4.53
N VAL A 46 -4.59 4.20 -3.65
CA VAL A 46 -5.49 5.27 -3.17
C VAL A 46 -5.29 6.50 -4.06
N LEU A 47 -6.34 6.91 -4.77
CA LEU A 47 -6.30 8.08 -5.67
C LEU A 47 -6.32 9.40 -4.89
N ASP A 48 -5.48 10.35 -5.31
CA ASP A 48 -5.46 11.73 -4.82
C ASP A 48 -6.41 12.59 -5.68
N ARG A 49 -7.44 13.16 -5.06
CA ARG A 49 -8.46 13.99 -5.73
C ARG A 49 -8.04 15.45 -5.86
N ALA A 50 -7.14 15.93 -5.00
CA ALA A 50 -6.78 17.34 -4.89
C ALA A 50 -5.72 17.77 -5.91
N ARG A 51 -4.93 16.80 -6.43
CA ARG A 51 -3.97 17.04 -7.50
C ARG A 51 -4.63 16.81 -8.86
N ALA A 52 -4.66 17.85 -9.67
CA ALA A 52 -5.33 17.95 -10.97
C ALA A 52 -5.27 16.66 -11.80
N GLY A 53 -6.44 16.15 -12.21
CA GLY A 53 -6.58 15.08 -13.22
C GLY A 53 -6.95 13.68 -12.71
N GLY A 54 -7.05 13.44 -11.40
CA GLY A 54 -7.62 12.20 -10.83
C GLY A 54 -6.88 10.89 -11.17
N GLN A 55 -5.66 10.99 -11.72
CA GLN A 55 -4.88 9.85 -12.24
C GLN A 55 -3.68 9.47 -11.37
N THR A 56 -3.45 10.18 -10.27
CA THR A 56 -2.28 9.94 -9.40
C THR A 56 -2.69 9.28 -8.09
N SER A 57 -1.90 8.32 -7.65
CA SER A 57 -2.09 7.60 -6.39
C SER A 57 -0.85 7.74 -5.52
N THR A 58 -0.98 8.29 -4.32
CA THR A 58 0.16 8.56 -3.45
C THR A 58 0.36 7.46 -2.40
N LEU A 59 -0.68 6.65 -2.15
CA LEU A 59 -0.67 5.58 -1.15
C LEU A 59 -1.02 4.23 -1.77
N ILE A 60 -0.46 3.18 -1.18
CA ILE A 60 -0.81 1.78 -1.42
C ILE A 60 -1.35 1.21 -0.11
N VAL A 61 -2.47 0.49 -0.19
CA VAL A 61 -2.93 -0.44 0.83
C VAL A 61 -2.59 -1.85 0.36
N LYS A 62 -1.75 -2.56 1.11
CA LYS A 62 -1.32 -3.92 0.75
C LYS A 62 -1.73 -4.89 1.85
N GLN A 63 -2.46 -5.94 1.48
CA GLN A 63 -2.69 -7.07 2.37
C GLN A 63 -1.37 -7.80 2.62
N ILE A 64 -1.13 -8.14 3.88
CA ILE A 64 0.04 -8.90 4.30
C ILE A 64 -0.39 -10.12 5.12
N SER A 65 0.44 -11.15 5.08
CA SER A 65 0.30 -12.34 5.91
C SER A 65 0.59 -12.04 7.39
N SER A 66 0.16 -12.96 8.27
CA SER A 66 0.49 -12.89 9.69
C SER A 66 2.01 -12.93 9.94
N SER A 67 2.75 -13.72 9.15
CA SER A 67 4.21 -13.81 9.25
C SER A 67 4.91 -12.53 8.80
N GLU A 68 4.48 -11.91 7.70
CA GLU A 68 4.98 -10.58 7.28
C GLU A 68 4.69 -9.51 8.34
N LYS A 69 3.50 -9.53 8.95
CA LYS A 69 3.17 -8.61 10.05
C LYS A 69 4.13 -8.82 11.22
N GLN A 70 4.38 -10.06 11.62
CA GLN A 70 5.30 -10.36 12.72
C GLN A 70 6.72 -9.90 12.41
N THR A 71 7.20 -10.17 11.20
CA THR A 71 8.51 -9.71 10.72
C THR A 71 8.61 -8.19 10.76
N LEU A 72 7.61 -7.47 10.25
CA LEU A 72 7.56 -6.01 10.29
C LEU A 72 7.64 -5.47 11.73
N MET A 73 6.89 -6.07 12.66
CA MET A 73 6.94 -5.67 14.08
C MET A 73 8.31 -5.92 14.70
N ARG A 74 8.99 -7.03 14.37
CA ARG A 74 10.34 -7.34 14.86
C ARG A 74 11.37 -6.33 14.37
N ILE A 75 11.30 -5.91 13.10
CA ILE A 75 12.25 -4.95 12.53
C ILE A 75 11.88 -3.48 12.81
N LEU A 76 10.68 -3.20 13.31
CA LEU A 76 10.13 -1.85 13.45
C LEU A 76 11.07 -0.88 14.20
N PRO A 77 11.73 -1.27 15.32
CA PRO A 77 12.65 -0.36 16.01
C PRO A 77 13.87 0.02 15.15
N ALA A 78 14.46 -0.95 14.44
CA ALA A 78 15.59 -0.72 13.56
C ALA A 78 15.18 0.11 12.33
N TYR A 79 14.02 -0.19 11.76
CA TYR A 79 13.43 0.56 10.66
C TYR A 79 13.15 2.03 11.04
N ARG A 80 12.56 2.27 12.22
CA ARG A 80 12.34 3.62 12.75
C ARG A 80 13.64 4.41 12.85
N ARG A 81 14.69 3.85 13.47
CA ARG A 81 16.01 4.49 13.56
C ARG A 81 16.61 4.78 12.19
N HIS A 82 16.44 3.87 11.22
CA HIS A 82 16.89 4.08 9.85
C HIS A 82 16.21 5.30 9.20
N VAL A 83 14.89 5.40 9.34
CA VAL A 83 14.08 6.50 8.79
C VAL A 83 14.46 7.84 9.44
N GLU A 84 14.57 7.87 10.77
CA GLU A 84 14.94 9.08 11.53
C GLU A 84 16.34 9.58 11.14
N ARG A 85 17.33 8.68 11.12
CA ARG A 85 18.71 9.01 10.72
C ARG A 85 18.80 9.54 9.29
N ARG A 86 17.93 9.07 8.38
CA ARG A 86 17.84 9.54 6.99
C ARG A 86 16.87 10.69 6.78
N LYS A 87 16.33 11.29 7.86
CA LYS A 87 15.36 12.41 7.79
C LYS A 87 14.20 12.10 6.84
N GLY A 88 13.64 10.89 6.93
CA GLY A 88 12.53 10.45 6.09
C GLY A 88 12.87 9.86 4.72
N ARG A 89 14.14 9.92 4.29
CA ARG A 89 14.56 9.41 2.98
C ARG A 89 14.73 7.88 3.03
N SER A 90 13.66 7.16 2.74
CA SER A 90 13.62 5.70 2.70
C SER A 90 12.90 5.21 1.44
N PHE A 91 13.39 4.13 0.84
CA PHE A 91 12.73 3.50 -0.31
C PHE A 91 11.36 2.94 0.07
N ILE A 92 11.25 2.32 1.25
CA ILE A 92 9.99 1.82 1.78
C ILE A 92 9.53 2.77 2.86
N CYS A 93 8.32 3.30 2.72
CA CYS A 93 7.70 4.25 3.65
C CYS A 93 6.39 3.68 4.17
N TYR A 94 6.42 3.01 5.32
CA TYR A 94 5.21 2.54 6.00
C TYR A 94 4.53 3.68 6.77
N PHE A 95 3.23 3.83 6.58
CA PHE A 95 2.40 4.82 7.26
C PHE A 95 1.48 4.21 8.31
N GLY A 96 1.19 2.92 8.23
CA GLY A 96 0.41 2.21 9.23
C GLY A 96 0.42 0.71 8.99
N VAL A 97 0.20 -0.05 10.07
CA VAL A 97 -0.10 -1.48 10.05
C VAL A 97 -1.43 -1.63 10.77
N HIS A 98 -2.37 -2.30 10.13
CA HIS A 98 -3.75 -2.39 10.57
C HIS A 98 -4.22 -3.84 10.50
N SER A 99 -5.29 -4.12 11.24
CA SER A 99 -5.93 -5.42 11.21
C SER A 99 -7.42 -5.29 11.40
N MET A 100 -8.20 -6.10 10.69
CA MET A 100 -9.66 -6.10 10.78
C MET A 100 -10.15 -7.55 10.90
N PRO A 101 -11.07 -7.85 11.84
CA PRO A 101 -11.79 -9.13 11.82
C PRO A 101 -12.73 -9.16 10.60
N LEU A 102 -12.89 -10.31 9.97
CA LEU A 102 -13.96 -10.51 9.00
C LEU A 102 -15.20 -11.00 9.75
N SER A 103 -16.41 -10.62 9.34
CA SER A 103 -17.64 -10.91 10.08
C SER A 103 -18.24 -12.31 9.83
N TRP A 104 -17.56 -13.18 9.08
CA TRP A 104 -18.05 -14.53 8.77
C TRP A 104 -17.59 -15.58 9.79
N THR A 105 -18.42 -16.63 9.99
CA THR A 105 -18.45 -17.60 11.11
C THR A 105 -17.16 -18.43 11.33
N PHE A 106 -16.15 -18.31 10.47
CA PHE A 106 -14.81 -18.95 10.59
C PHE A 106 -13.66 -18.01 10.19
N SER A 107 -13.88 -16.70 10.34
CA SER A 107 -13.04 -15.64 9.80
C SER A 107 -11.63 -15.56 10.37
N ARG A 108 -10.64 -15.59 9.48
CA ARG A 108 -9.26 -15.20 9.79
C ARG A 108 -9.16 -13.67 9.84
N LYS A 109 -8.34 -13.16 10.76
CA LYS A 109 -7.98 -11.73 10.84
C LYS A 109 -7.20 -11.34 9.59
N VAL A 110 -7.61 -10.26 8.93
CA VAL A 110 -6.85 -9.69 7.80
C VAL A 110 -5.90 -8.64 8.34
N PHE A 111 -4.67 -8.64 7.82
CA PHE A 111 -3.65 -7.63 8.11
C PHE A 111 -3.33 -6.86 6.85
N PHE A 112 -3.13 -5.56 6.99
CA PHE A 112 -2.73 -4.72 5.87
C PHE A 112 -1.81 -3.60 6.33
N VAL A 113 -0.99 -3.14 5.40
CA VAL A 113 -0.14 -1.97 5.57
C VAL A 113 -0.61 -0.86 4.65
N VAL A 114 -0.50 0.38 5.14
CA VAL A 114 -0.58 1.57 4.29
C VAL A 114 0.84 2.07 4.09
N MET A 115 1.24 2.29 2.84
CA MET A 115 2.59 2.71 2.49
C MET A 115 2.60 3.68 1.31
N ARG A 116 3.72 4.39 1.10
CA ARG A 116 3.92 5.28 -0.05
C ARG A 116 3.84 4.49 -1.36
N ASN A 117 3.14 5.03 -2.34
CA ASN A 117 3.27 4.60 -3.72
C ASN A 117 4.51 5.25 -4.36
N PHE A 118 5.47 4.44 -4.81
CA PHE A 118 6.65 4.95 -5.52
C PHE A 118 6.38 5.24 -7.01
N LEU A 119 5.32 4.66 -7.58
CA LEU A 119 4.89 4.84 -8.97
C LEU A 119 3.50 5.49 -8.99
N PRO A 120 3.40 6.81 -8.72
CA PRO A 120 2.12 7.45 -8.46
C PRO A 120 1.22 7.54 -9.70
N ALA A 121 1.80 7.56 -10.90
CA ALA A 121 1.06 7.60 -12.15
C ALA A 121 1.12 6.23 -12.85
N LYS A 122 0.13 5.97 -13.72
CA LYS A 122 0.14 4.80 -14.60
C LYS A 122 1.30 4.92 -15.58
N MET A 123 2.29 4.05 -15.45
CA MET A 123 3.39 3.95 -16.40
C MET A 123 2.98 3.08 -17.58
N TRP A 124 3.41 3.44 -18.77
CA TRP A 124 3.18 2.66 -19.99
C TRP A 124 3.90 1.31 -19.95
N LEU A 125 5.03 1.24 -19.24
CA LEU A 125 5.84 0.05 -19.06
C LEU A 125 6.44 0.03 -17.65
N THR A 126 6.42 -1.13 -17.01
CA THR A 126 6.98 -1.34 -15.65
C THR A 126 7.74 -2.65 -15.63
N PHE A 127 8.90 -2.66 -14.97
CA PHE A 127 9.72 -3.85 -14.79
C PHE A 127 9.95 -4.14 -13.31
N ASP A 128 9.91 -5.42 -12.94
CA ASP A 128 10.38 -5.92 -11.65
C ASP A 128 11.72 -6.65 -11.84
N LEU A 129 12.80 -6.00 -11.40
CA LEU A 129 14.17 -6.46 -11.59
C LEU A 129 14.68 -7.08 -10.28
N LYS A 130 14.85 -8.41 -10.26
CA LYS A 130 15.32 -9.18 -9.10
C LYS A 130 16.78 -9.66 -9.21
N GLY A 131 17.49 -9.34 -10.31
CA GLY A 131 18.91 -9.70 -10.53
C GLY A 131 19.22 -11.19 -10.72
N ALA A 132 18.30 -12.10 -10.35
CA ALA A 132 18.42 -13.54 -10.58
C ALA A 132 18.02 -13.92 -12.02
N THR A 133 18.76 -14.86 -12.63
CA THR A 133 18.51 -15.38 -13.99
C THR A 133 17.50 -16.53 -14.04
N ALA A 134 17.24 -17.22 -12.93
CA ALA A 134 16.24 -18.28 -12.83
C ALA A 134 14.84 -17.74 -12.46
N ASN A 135 13.78 -18.30 -13.06
CA ASN A 135 12.36 -17.93 -12.87
C ASN A 135 11.95 -16.49 -13.24
N ARG A 136 12.31 -16.03 -14.45
CA ARG A 136 11.79 -14.76 -15.05
C ARG A 136 10.77 -15.01 -16.16
N ARG A 137 9.55 -15.44 -15.83
CA ARG A 137 8.43 -15.32 -16.77
C ARG A 137 7.58 -14.14 -16.33
N GLY A 138 7.49 -13.12 -17.18
CA GLY A 138 6.37 -12.17 -17.08
C GLY A 138 5.09 -12.99 -17.26
N VAL A 139 4.06 -12.70 -16.47
CA VAL A 139 2.74 -13.24 -16.76
C VAL A 139 2.29 -12.53 -18.03
N ASP A 140 2.03 -13.30 -19.10
CA ASP A 140 1.48 -12.73 -20.33
C ASP A 140 0.18 -11.99 -19.98
N ALA A 141 0.17 -10.68 -20.25
CA ALA A 141 -1.04 -9.88 -20.17
C ALA A 141 -1.88 -10.22 -21.40
N GLY A 142 -2.72 -11.26 -21.26
CA GLY A 142 -3.85 -11.52 -22.16
C GLY A 142 -4.93 -10.46 -22.04
#